data_AF-A0A914YIU9-F1
#
_entry.id   AF-A0A914YIU9-F1
#
_cell.length_a   1.000
_cell.length_b   1.000
_cell.length_c   1.000
_cell.angle_alpha   90.00
_cell.angle_beta   90.00
_cell.angle_gamma   90.00
#
_symmetry.space_group_name_H-M   'P 1'
#
loop_
_entity.id
_entity.type
_entity.pdbx_description
1 polymer ?
#
loop_
_entity_poly.entity_id
_entity_poly.type
_entity_poly.pdbx_seq_one_letter_code
_entity_poly.pdbx_strand_id
1 'polypeptide(L)'
;MSSSKREEMKKLFVDTIASTLNDEQKKKFNDIIDNKDLTKQQMRDQIKSFCESCGDATAAKFQEVHGKFEAKKAEYAAKIKENEGKLSAETKALLAQAKTIHEDLTITHAQEHEKMQALLGGAPASAKDELKALGEPFTDLLK
;
A
#
# COMPACT_ATOMS: atom_id res chain seq x y z
N MET A 1 3.90 8.04 4.35
CA MET A 1 5.29 7.84 3.96
C MET A 1 5.60 8.80 2.82
N SER A 2 6.81 9.36 2.73
CA SER A 2 7.24 10.00 1.46
C SER A 2 7.16 8.96 0.33
N SER A 3 7.03 9.34 -0.94
CA SER A 3 7.10 8.34 -2.04
C SER A 3 8.35 7.47 -1.88
N SER A 4 9.46 8.07 -1.39
CA SER A 4 10.65 7.38 -0.89
C SER A 4 10.41 6.28 0.13
N LYS A 5 9.57 6.48 1.15
CA LYS A 5 9.36 5.51 2.23
C LYS A 5 8.44 4.34 1.82
N ARG A 6 7.46 4.56 0.93
CA ARG A 6 6.63 3.46 0.35
C ARG A 6 7.49 2.64 -0.61
N GLU A 7 8.33 3.30 -1.40
CA GLU A 7 9.36 2.65 -2.22
C GLU A 7 10.41 1.93 -1.38
N GLU A 8 10.84 2.48 -0.24
CA GLU A 8 11.74 1.81 0.71
C GLU A 8 11.09 0.58 1.34
N MET A 9 9.80 0.64 1.71
CA MET A 9 9.08 -0.52 2.23
C MET A 9 8.87 -1.59 1.14
N LYS A 10 8.54 -1.19 -0.09
CA LYS A 10 8.48 -2.09 -1.24
C LYS A 10 9.85 -2.71 -1.49
N LYS A 11 10.91 -1.91 -1.48
CA LYS A 11 12.29 -2.37 -1.65
C LYS A 11 12.70 -3.32 -0.53
N LEU A 12 12.40 -3.00 0.73
CA LEU A 12 12.67 -3.87 1.88
C LEU A 12 11.91 -5.20 1.74
N PHE A 13 10.64 -5.15 1.32
CA PHE A 13 9.85 -6.35 1.04
C PHE A 13 10.51 -7.20 -0.04
N VAL A 14 10.82 -6.58 -1.19
CA VAL A 14 11.42 -7.28 -2.32
C VAL A 14 12.78 -7.86 -1.94
N ASP A 15 13.64 -7.09 -1.29
CA ASP A 15 14.99 -7.49 -0.87
C ASP A 15 14.95 -8.63 0.16
N THR A 16 14.05 -8.54 1.14
CA THR A 16 13.89 -9.59 2.17
C THR A 16 13.49 -10.92 1.56
N ILE A 17 12.51 -10.92 0.63
CA ILE A 17 12.09 -12.15 -0.05
C ILE A 17 13.16 -12.62 -1.03
N ALA A 18 13.68 -11.70 -1.87
CA ALA A 18 14.69 -12.00 -2.88
C ALA A 18 15.99 -12.56 -2.29
N SER A 19 16.33 -12.23 -1.03
CA SER A 19 17.49 -12.83 -0.34
C SER A 19 17.40 -14.35 -0.19
N THR A 20 16.19 -14.92 -0.26
CA THR A 20 15.94 -16.37 -0.17
C THR A 20 15.79 -17.06 -1.53
N LEU A 21 15.80 -16.29 -2.62
CA LEU A 21 15.50 -16.76 -3.97
C LEU A 21 16.77 -16.88 -4.82
N ASN A 22 16.79 -17.86 -5.73
CA ASN A 22 17.77 -17.91 -6.82
C ASN A 22 17.42 -16.92 -7.95
N ASP A 23 18.30 -16.76 -8.95
CA ASP A 23 18.11 -15.77 -10.02
C ASP A 23 16.85 -15.99 -10.86
N GLU A 24 16.51 -17.25 -11.16
CA GLU A 24 15.28 -17.58 -11.89
C GLU A 24 14.03 -17.24 -11.07
N GLN A 25 14.04 -17.54 -9.77
CA GLN A 25 12.97 -17.22 -8.84
C GLN A 25 12.84 -15.70 -8.64
N LYS A 26 13.95 -14.97 -8.49
CA LYS A 26 13.96 -13.50 -8.42
C LYS A 26 13.31 -12.88 -9.65
N LYS A 27 13.61 -13.41 -10.84
CA LYS A 27 13.01 -12.93 -12.09
C LYS A 27 11.50 -13.13 -12.09
N LYS A 28 11.01 -14.32 -11.72
CA LYS A 28 9.56 -14.60 -11.63
C LYS A 28 8.87 -13.73 -10.58
N PHE A 29 9.52 -13.54 -9.42
CA PHE A 29 9.00 -12.69 -8.36
C PHE A 29 8.87 -11.23 -8.79
N ASN A 30 9.90 -10.67 -9.43
CA ASN A 30 9.86 -9.31 -9.98
C ASN A 30 8.80 -9.18 -11.08
N ASP A 31 8.65 -10.19 -11.95
CA ASP A 31 7.62 -10.18 -13.00
C ASP A 31 6.20 -10.04 -12.41
N ILE A 32 5.91 -10.75 -11.31
CA ILE A 32 4.62 -10.62 -10.59
C ILE A 32 4.45 -9.21 -10.01
N ILE A 33 5.52 -8.63 -9.43
CA ILE A 33 5.47 -7.31 -8.77
C ILE A 33 5.36 -6.16 -9.77
N ASP A 34 6.00 -6.29 -10.93
CA ASP A 34 6.00 -5.27 -11.98
C ASP A 34 4.82 -5.40 -12.95
N ASN A 35 4.03 -6.47 -12.83
CA ASN A 35 2.82 -6.65 -13.63
C ASN A 35 1.74 -5.62 -13.24
N LYS A 36 1.49 -4.68 -14.15
CA LYS A 36 0.55 -3.56 -13.96
C LYS A 36 -0.91 -3.94 -14.21
N ASP A 37 -1.15 -5.08 -14.84
CA ASP A 37 -2.49 -5.58 -15.17
C ASP A 37 -3.10 -6.36 -14.00
N LEU A 38 -2.29 -6.79 -13.02
CA LEU A 38 -2.80 -7.46 -11.83
C LEU A 38 -3.49 -6.47 -10.89
N THR A 39 -4.66 -6.88 -10.41
CA THR A 39 -5.28 -6.20 -9.27
C THR A 39 -4.42 -6.36 -8.02
N LYS A 40 -4.60 -5.46 -7.05
CA LYS A 40 -3.91 -5.56 -5.75
C LYS A 40 -4.14 -6.92 -5.09
N GLN A 41 -5.32 -7.50 -5.23
CA GLN A 41 -5.61 -8.84 -4.74
C GLN A 41 -4.83 -9.91 -5.51
N GLN A 42 -4.91 -9.90 -6.84
CA GLN A 42 -4.24 -10.90 -7.68
C GLN A 42 -2.73 -10.89 -7.48
N MET A 43 -2.11 -9.71 -7.37
CA MET A 43 -0.68 -9.59 -7.09
C MET A 43 -0.34 -10.22 -5.73
N ARG A 44 -1.13 -9.97 -4.68
CA ARG A 44 -0.91 -10.57 -3.36
C ARG A 44 -1.04 -12.09 -3.39
N ASP A 45 -2.08 -12.60 -4.04
CA ASP A 45 -2.31 -14.04 -4.17
C ASP A 45 -1.18 -14.71 -4.97
N GLN A 46 -0.75 -14.12 -6.09
CA GLN A 46 0.36 -14.65 -6.87
C GLN A 46 1.69 -14.63 -6.10
N ILE A 47 2.00 -13.53 -5.40
CA ILE A 47 3.20 -13.47 -4.55
C ILE A 47 3.14 -14.52 -3.46
N LYS A 48 2.00 -14.68 -2.79
CA LYS A 48 1.81 -15.68 -1.73
C LYS A 48 2.06 -17.09 -2.28
N SER A 49 1.35 -17.47 -3.35
CA SER A 49 1.48 -18.80 -3.96
C SER A 49 2.90 -19.05 -4.48
N PHE A 50 3.55 -18.03 -5.04
CA PHE A 50 4.95 -18.13 -5.47
C PHE A 50 5.89 -18.40 -4.29
N CYS A 51 5.78 -17.63 -3.21
CA CYS A 51 6.60 -17.81 -2.01
C CYS A 51 6.38 -19.18 -1.35
N GLU A 52 5.14 -19.66 -1.30
CA GLU A 52 4.79 -21.00 -0.80
C GLU A 52 5.40 -22.11 -1.67
N SER A 53 5.52 -21.90 -2.98
CA SER A 53 6.16 -22.84 -3.91
C SER A 53 7.69 -22.84 -3.85
N CYS A 54 8.32 -21.81 -3.30
CA CYS A 54 9.78 -21.68 -3.23
C CYS A 54 10.42 -22.42 -2.04
N GLY A 55 9.61 -22.90 -1.10
CA GLY A 55 10.04 -23.65 0.09
C GLY A 55 9.83 -22.89 1.41
N ASP A 56 10.01 -23.60 2.53
CA ASP A 56 9.64 -23.11 3.87
C ASP A 56 10.36 -21.82 4.28
N ALA A 57 11.64 -21.65 3.90
CA ALA A 57 12.41 -20.45 4.24
C ALA A 57 11.83 -19.18 3.59
N THR A 58 11.45 -19.27 2.31
CA THR A 58 10.82 -18.17 1.57
C THR A 58 9.41 -17.90 2.08
N ALA A 59 8.62 -18.96 2.34
CA ALA A 59 7.28 -18.83 2.92
C ALA A 59 7.31 -18.15 4.30
N ALA A 60 8.25 -18.53 5.17
CA ALA A 60 8.44 -17.91 6.48
C ALA A 60 8.82 -16.42 6.36
N LYS A 61 9.72 -16.06 5.42
CA LYS A 61 10.07 -14.65 5.17
C LYS A 61 8.89 -13.85 4.61
N PHE A 62 8.10 -14.45 3.72
CA PHE A 62 6.86 -13.83 3.25
C PHE A 62 5.90 -13.55 4.40
N GLN A 63 5.65 -14.52 5.28
CA GLN A 63 4.80 -14.32 6.45
C GLN A 63 5.34 -13.24 7.41
N GLU A 64 6.65 -13.22 7.66
CA GLU A 64 7.28 -12.20 8.51
C GLU A 64 7.04 -10.79 7.98
N VAL A 65 7.29 -10.57 6.69
CA VAL A 65 7.14 -9.23 6.10
C VAL A 65 5.66 -8.89 5.88
N HIS A 66 4.83 -9.84 5.49
CA HIS A 66 3.38 -9.65 5.38
C HIS A 66 2.79 -9.22 6.73
N GLY A 67 3.16 -9.88 7.83
CA GLY A 67 2.75 -9.51 9.18
C GLY A 67 3.19 -8.09 9.57
N LYS A 68 4.42 -7.69 9.22
CA LYS A 68 4.90 -6.30 9.43
C LYS A 68 4.06 -5.28 8.64
N PHE A 69 3.66 -5.62 7.42
CA PHE A 69 2.79 -4.76 6.61
C PHE A 69 1.38 -4.64 7.22
N GLU A 70 0.80 -5.75 7.67
CA GLU A 70 -0.52 -5.73 8.31
C GLU A 70 -0.51 -4.96 9.64
N ALA A 71 0.53 -5.14 10.45
CA ALA A 71 0.71 -4.36 11.69
C ALA A 71 0.81 -2.87 11.40
N LYS A 72 1.56 -2.48 10.36
CA LYS A 72 1.66 -1.08 9.93
C LYS A 72 0.33 -0.53 9.39
N LYS A 73 -0.42 -1.34 8.63
CA LYS A 73 -1.77 -0.97 8.17
C LYS A 73 -2.70 -0.73 9.37
N ALA A 74 -2.64 -1.58 10.39
CA ALA A 74 -3.41 -1.41 11.61
C ALA A 74 -3.01 -0.16 12.39
N GLU A 75 -1.71 0.13 12.53
CA GLU A 75 -1.21 1.38 13.13
C GLU A 75 -1.75 2.60 12.38
N TYR A 76 -1.76 2.55 11.05
CA TYR A 76 -2.26 3.64 10.22
C TYR A 76 -3.77 3.83 10.39
N ALA A 77 -4.53 2.74 10.39
CA ALA A 77 -5.96 2.78 10.64
C ALA A 77 -6.29 3.37 12.02
N ALA A 78 -5.48 3.06 13.05
CA ALA A 78 -5.64 3.63 14.38
C ALA A 78 -5.34 5.13 14.41
N LYS A 79 -4.23 5.57 13.80
CA LYS A 79 -3.88 7.01 13.69
C LYS A 79 -4.92 7.80 12.91
N ILE A 80 -5.48 7.21 11.87
CA ILE A 80 -6.57 7.79 11.08
C ILE A 80 -7.79 8.00 11.98
N LYS A 81 -8.23 6.95 12.67
CA LYS A 81 -9.39 7.00 13.56
C LYS A 81 -9.21 8.01 14.72
N GLU A 82 -8.02 8.11 15.28
CA GLU A 82 -7.71 9.05 16.38
C GLU A 82 -7.83 10.51 15.94
N ASN A 83 -7.40 10.83 14.71
CA ASN A 83 -7.39 12.20 14.21
C ASN A 83 -8.63 12.55 13.39
N GLU A 84 -9.46 11.56 13.01
CA GLU A 84 -10.70 11.78 12.28
C GLU A 84 -11.61 12.78 13.01
N GLY A 85 -11.70 12.72 14.34
CA GLY A 85 -12.51 13.66 15.13
C GLY A 85 -12.11 15.13 14.98
N LYS A 86 -10.83 15.41 14.67
CA LYS A 86 -10.26 16.77 14.55
C LYS A 86 -10.46 17.39 13.17
N LEU A 87 -10.91 16.60 12.19
CA LEU A 87 -11.06 17.01 10.81
C LEU A 87 -12.38 17.76 10.56
N SER A 88 -12.34 18.70 9.64
CA SER A 88 -13.53 19.33 9.08
C SER A 88 -14.40 18.30 8.33
N ALA A 89 -15.68 18.63 8.12
CA ALA A 89 -16.60 17.73 7.42
C ALA A 89 -16.14 17.41 5.99
N GLU A 90 -15.59 18.40 5.29
CA GLU A 90 -15.04 18.24 3.94
C GLU A 90 -13.83 17.32 3.94
N THR A 91 -12.93 17.48 4.91
CA THR A 91 -11.75 16.62 5.03
C THR A 91 -12.09 15.19 5.42
N LYS A 92 -13.09 14.99 6.29
CA LYS A 92 -13.64 13.66 6.62
C LYS A 92 -14.19 12.97 5.39
N ALA A 93 -14.93 13.68 4.54
CA ALA A 93 -15.46 13.12 3.30
C ALA A 93 -14.33 12.72 2.34
N LEU A 94 -13.32 13.58 2.17
CA LEU A 94 -12.13 13.29 1.36
C LEU A 94 -11.38 12.05 1.88
N LEU A 95 -11.14 11.98 3.19
CA LEU A 95 -10.48 10.86 3.85
C LEU A 95 -11.25 9.55 3.69
N ALA A 96 -12.57 9.57 3.83
CA ALA A 96 -13.42 8.40 3.66
C ALA A 96 -13.32 7.84 2.23
N GLN A 97 -13.39 8.70 1.21
CA GLN A 97 -13.24 8.30 -0.19
C GLN A 97 -11.83 7.77 -0.49
N ALA A 98 -10.79 8.43 0.03
CA ALA A 98 -9.42 7.99 -0.13
C ALA A 98 -9.21 6.59 0.50
N LYS A 99 -9.79 6.35 1.67
CA LYS A 99 -9.75 5.04 2.33
C LYS A 99 -10.45 3.97 1.49
N THR A 100 -11.63 4.25 0.95
CA THR A 100 -12.34 3.31 0.06
C THR A 100 -11.51 2.94 -1.16
N ILE A 101 -10.86 3.91 -1.81
CA ILE A 101 -9.99 3.64 -2.97
C ILE A 101 -8.78 2.78 -2.56
N HIS A 102 -8.14 3.09 -1.43
CA HIS A 102 -6.97 2.34 -0.97
C HIS A 102 -7.30 0.92 -0.52
N GLU A 103 -8.48 0.69 0.05
CA GLU A 103 -8.95 -0.63 0.50
C GLU A 103 -9.57 -1.48 -0.63
N ASP A 104 -9.91 -0.88 -1.76
CA ASP A 104 -10.44 -1.59 -2.93
C ASP A 104 -9.37 -2.51 -3.52
N LEU A 105 -9.41 -3.81 -3.22
CA LEU A 105 -8.43 -4.78 -3.73
C LEU A 105 -8.71 -5.23 -5.17
N THR A 106 -9.85 -4.83 -5.75
CA THR A 106 -10.29 -5.25 -7.09
C THR A 106 -9.69 -4.41 -8.21
N ILE A 107 -8.99 -3.33 -7.87
CA ILE A 107 -8.31 -2.46 -8.82
C ILE A 107 -6.80 -2.68 -8.83
N THR A 108 -6.17 -2.30 -9.93
CA THR A 108 -4.69 -2.26 -10.06
C THR A 108 -4.13 -1.06 -9.29
N HIS A 109 -2.81 -1.08 -9.03
CA HIS A 109 -2.13 0.08 -8.45
C HIS A 109 -2.20 1.34 -9.34
N ALA A 110 -2.24 1.17 -10.66
CA ALA A 110 -2.42 2.28 -11.59
C ALA A 110 -3.81 2.90 -11.45
N GLN A 111 -4.86 2.06 -11.42
CA GLN A 111 -6.23 2.50 -11.21
C GLN A 111 -6.44 3.14 -9.83
N GLU A 112 -5.79 2.61 -8.78
CA GLU A 112 -5.77 3.26 -7.46
C GLU A 112 -5.21 4.67 -7.56
N HIS A 113 -4.04 4.83 -8.20
CA HIS A 113 -3.41 6.14 -8.36
C HIS A 113 -4.27 7.10 -9.19
N GLU A 114 -4.88 6.66 -10.29
CA GLU A 114 -5.77 7.48 -11.09
C GLU A 114 -7.01 7.93 -10.31
N LYS A 115 -7.67 7.00 -9.59
CA LYS A 115 -8.81 7.33 -8.73
C LYS A 115 -8.42 8.30 -7.62
N MET A 116 -7.24 8.11 -7.01
CA MET A 116 -6.70 9.01 -6.00
C MET A 116 -6.40 10.41 -6.57
N GLN A 117 -5.76 10.49 -7.74
CA GLN A 117 -5.49 11.76 -8.41
C GLN A 117 -6.79 12.50 -8.78
N ALA A 118 -7.81 11.78 -9.26
CA ALA A 118 -9.11 12.37 -9.56
C ALA A 118 -9.82 12.89 -8.30
N LEU A 119 -9.81 12.10 -7.22
CA LEU A 119 -10.35 12.49 -5.92
C LEU A 119 -9.67 13.76 -5.40
N LEU A 120 -8.35 13.81 -5.47
CA LEU A 120 -7.58 14.98 -5.08
C LEU A 120 -7.83 16.14 -6.04
N GLY A 121 -7.88 15.93 -7.34
CA GLY A 121 -8.18 16.98 -8.32
C GLY A 121 -9.47 17.73 -8.01
N GLY A 122 -10.51 17.01 -7.56
CA GLY A 122 -11.80 17.59 -7.17
C GLY A 122 -11.90 18.12 -5.74
N ALA A 123 -10.93 17.82 -4.86
CA ALA A 123 -10.99 18.22 -3.46
C ALA A 123 -10.58 19.68 -3.22
N PRO A 124 -11.21 20.37 -2.24
CA PRO A 124 -10.84 21.73 -1.86
C PRO A 124 -9.42 21.77 -1.30
N ALA A 125 -8.69 22.85 -1.59
CA ALA A 125 -7.31 23.02 -1.15
C ALA A 125 -7.18 22.94 0.39
N SER A 126 -8.11 23.57 1.11
CA SER A 126 -8.20 23.52 2.58
C SER A 126 -8.25 22.09 3.12
N ALA A 127 -9.04 21.19 2.53
CA ALA A 127 -9.11 19.79 2.96
C ALA A 127 -7.80 19.03 2.70
N LYS A 128 -7.13 19.31 1.58
CA LYS A 128 -5.82 18.72 1.27
C LYS A 128 -4.76 19.20 2.25
N ASP A 129 -4.74 20.48 2.57
CA ASP A 129 -3.78 21.06 3.50
C ASP A 129 -4.01 20.58 4.93
N GLU A 130 -5.27 20.40 5.35
CA GLU A 130 -5.61 19.80 6.65
C GLU A 130 -5.11 18.35 6.75
N LEU A 131 -5.27 17.53 5.69
CA LEU A 131 -4.71 16.17 5.66
C LEU A 131 -3.18 16.16 5.64
N LYS A 132 -2.55 17.10 4.93
CA LYS A 132 -1.09 17.23 4.93
C LYS A 132 -0.55 17.62 6.31
N ALA A 133 -1.23 18.52 7.01
CA ALA A 133 -0.84 18.99 8.34
C ALA A 133 -0.85 17.87 9.39
N LEU A 134 -1.70 16.85 9.23
CA LEU A 134 -1.70 15.67 10.10
C LEU A 134 -0.52 14.71 9.87
N GLY A 135 0.28 14.90 8.82
CA GLY A 135 1.47 14.10 8.55
C GLY A 135 1.18 12.67 8.11
N GLU A 136 1.98 11.70 8.57
CA GLU A 136 1.75 10.28 8.27
C GLU A 136 0.70 9.68 9.22
N PRO A 137 -0.26 8.89 8.74
CA PRO A 137 -0.35 8.26 7.42
C PRO A 137 -1.15 9.04 6.37
N PHE A 138 -1.75 10.18 6.72
CA PHE A 138 -2.66 10.92 5.85
C PHE A 138 -2.00 11.37 4.55
N THR A 139 -0.76 11.85 4.61
CA THR A 139 0.06 12.19 3.43
C THR A 139 0.37 11.01 2.51
N ASP A 140 0.27 9.76 2.99
CA ASP A 140 0.45 8.55 2.17
C ASP A 140 -0.80 8.21 1.37
N LEU A 141 -1.98 8.51 1.94
CA LEU A 141 -3.24 8.31 1.25
C LEU A 141 -3.39 9.27 0.07
N LEU A 142 -2.68 10.40 0.07
CA LEU A 142 -2.79 11.44 -0.98
C LEU A 142 -1.79 11.27 -2.14
N LYS A 143 -1.09 10.14 -2.23
CA LYS A 143 -0.07 9.88 -3.25
C LYS A 143 -0.40 8.62 -4.04
#